data_AF-A0A8I1FP84-F1
#
_entry.id   AF-A0A8I1FP84-F1
#
_cell.length_a   1.000
_cell.length_b   1.000
_cell.length_c   1.000
_cell.angle_alpha   90.00
_cell.angle_beta   90.00
_cell.angle_gamma   90.00
#
_symmetry.space_group_name_H-M   'P 1'
#
loop_
_entity.id
_entity.type
_entity.pdbx_description
1 polymer ?
#
loop_
_entity_poly.entity_id
_entity_poly.type
_entity_poly.pdbx_seq_one_letter_code
_entity_poly.pdbx_strand_id
1 'polypeptide(L)'
;MSLMGQIGYSGVSAAQVALNAAAQNIANIRTPGYSRLTVQTGSVGGQGQEVGGGVNVIGVKRISDNFKTQQLWRATTDMNYYQAGQDYFSSLEGVMSGEGSNLSTGLNNFYAALSAASSSPGDIPLRQQILSEMKNLTQRFNGLNSTIDNQLKALHEQRSAMGTEINGLSNNLALLNQKIVQAESTGADSSALRDHRESLVGELSKYADVRVSESSDGSLTVSFANGQPLVSGKTAGQLSITLNAAGEQEVALNFSGTRFPLRQDTLGGAFGGLYNAEYNNLLPARESLKEMAGALATLVNDTLATGFDLNGNPGNPLLTFDPNSSNGLLQMNNVKPEELALSGVAGESGNNQVLLDLIELKNTKVTVGGNSVTLSEAYSGMLGDVASASRQNQADLKSAITVTEQAQSQRDSVSAVSDTEEAQAVMDYNKALQANMKVIQTANSIFDTILAAV
;
A
#
# COMPACT_ATOMS: atom_id res chain seq x y z
N MET A 1 -28.45 10.56 -57.45
CA MET A 1 -29.07 11.04 -56.19
C MET A 1 -29.07 12.57 -56.21
N SER A 2 -30.17 13.20 -55.83
CA SER A 2 -30.21 14.66 -55.65
C SER A 2 -29.39 15.08 -54.42
N LEU A 3 -28.96 16.35 -54.36
CA LEU A 3 -28.24 16.91 -53.21
C LEU A 3 -29.02 16.71 -51.90
N MET A 4 -30.36 16.88 -51.94
CA MET A 4 -31.24 16.64 -50.81
C MET A 4 -31.22 15.16 -50.35
N GLY A 5 -31.18 14.21 -51.29
CA GLY A 5 -31.03 12.79 -50.98
C GLY A 5 -29.67 12.45 -50.38
N GLN A 6 -28.59 13.09 -50.85
CA GLN A 6 -27.24 12.93 -50.28
C GLN A 6 -27.16 13.47 -48.85
N ILE A 7 -27.73 14.65 -48.60
CA ILE A 7 -27.82 15.24 -47.25
C ILE A 7 -28.60 14.30 -46.32
N GLY A 8 -29.78 13.83 -46.74
CA GLY A 8 -30.58 12.88 -45.97
C GLY A 8 -29.84 11.58 -45.67
N TYR A 9 -29.14 11.01 -46.66
CA TYR A 9 -28.34 9.79 -46.48
C TYR A 9 -27.21 10.00 -45.46
N SER A 10 -26.49 11.13 -45.58
CA SER A 10 -25.41 11.48 -44.64
C SER A 10 -25.92 11.63 -43.21
N GLY A 11 -27.11 12.21 -43.04
CA GLY A 11 -27.77 12.35 -41.74
C GLY A 11 -28.23 11.02 -41.14
N VAL A 12 -28.76 10.10 -41.95
CA VAL A 12 -29.08 8.72 -41.51
C VAL A 12 -27.83 8.01 -41.02
N SER A 13 -26.74 8.08 -41.79
CA SER A 13 -25.47 7.45 -41.43
C SER A 13 -24.92 7.99 -40.11
N ALA A 14 -24.89 9.32 -39.93
CA ALA A 14 -24.44 9.94 -38.69
C ALA A 14 -25.32 9.57 -37.48
N ALA A 15 -26.64 9.56 -37.64
CA ALA A 15 -27.57 9.17 -36.59
C ALA A 15 -27.41 7.68 -36.21
N GLN A 16 -27.13 6.80 -37.18
CA GLN A 16 -26.89 5.38 -36.91
C GLN A 16 -25.60 5.15 -36.11
N VAL A 17 -24.52 5.86 -36.44
CA VAL A 17 -23.27 5.79 -35.65
C VAL A 17 -23.50 6.31 -34.22
N ALA A 18 -24.25 7.40 -34.07
CA ALA A 18 -24.59 7.96 -32.77
C ALA A 18 -25.48 7.02 -31.92
N LEU A 19 -26.46 6.34 -32.53
CA LEU A 19 -27.25 5.30 -31.88
C LEU A 19 -26.37 4.14 -31.40
N ASN A 20 -25.43 3.68 -32.24
CA ASN A 20 -24.52 2.60 -31.85
C ASN A 20 -23.59 3.02 -30.70
N ALA A 21 -23.09 4.25 -30.70
CA ALA A 21 -22.27 4.77 -29.60
C ALA A 21 -23.06 4.85 -28.29
N ALA A 22 -24.30 5.33 -28.33
CA ALA A 22 -25.17 5.37 -27.15
C ALA A 22 -25.52 3.96 -26.65
N ALA A 23 -25.80 3.03 -27.56
CA ALA A 23 -26.03 1.63 -27.21
C ALA A 23 -24.79 0.99 -26.56
N GLN A 24 -23.59 1.31 -27.06
CA GLN A 24 -22.32 0.86 -26.48
C GLN A 24 -22.13 1.42 -25.07
N ASN A 25 -22.43 2.70 -24.84
CA ASN A 25 -22.38 3.33 -23.53
C ASN A 25 -23.32 2.64 -22.54
N ILE A 26 -24.59 2.43 -22.91
CA ILE A 26 -25.58 1.75 -22.07
C ILE A 26 -25.11 0.33 -21.74
N ALA A 27 -24.59 -0.41 -22.73
CA ALA A 27 -24.11 -1.77 -22.51
C ALA A 27 -22.91 -1.83 -21.54
N ASN A 28 -22.09 -0.78 -21.48
CA ASN A 28 -20.87 -0.74 -20.67
C ASN A 28 -20.97 0.16 -19.43
N ILE A 29 -22.15 0.66 -19.06
CA ILE A 29 -22.30 1.54 -17.89
C ILE A 29 -21.80 0.91 -16.59
N ARG A 30 -21.83 -0.44 -16.49
CA ARG A 30 -21.33 -1.19 -15.33
C ARG A 30 -19.92 -1.73 -15.50
N THR A 31 -19.24 -1.41 -16.60
CA THR A 31 -17.86 -1.82 -16.84
C THR A 31 -16.92 -0.83 -16.14
N PRO A 32 -16.17 -1.23 -15.10
CA PRO A 32 -15.28 -0.31 -14.39
C PRO A 32 -14.23 0.30 -15.33
N GLY A 33 -13.99 1.61 -15.18
CA GLY A 33 -13.04 2.33 -16.01
C GLY A 33 -13.52 2.69 -17.42
N TYR A 34 -14.69 2.20 -17.86
CA TYR A 34 -15.28 2.60 -19.14
C TYR A 34 -15.51 4.11 -19.18
N SER A 35 -15.18 4.70 -20.31
CA SER A 35 -15.37 6.13 -20.52
C SER A 35 -16.40 6.33 -21.62
N ARG A 36 -17.37 7.21 -21.36
CA ARG A 36 -18.46 7.52 -22.28
C ARG A 36 -17.94 7.88 -23.67
N LEU A 37 -18.56 7.33 -24.71
CA LEU A 37 -18.26 7.64 -26.10
C LEU A 37 -19.17 8.75 -26.61
N THR A 38 -18.62 9.66 -27.41
CA THR A 38 -19.33 10.70 -28.14
C THR A 38 -18.97 10.67 -29.61
N VAL A 39 -19.94 10.97 -30.48
CA VAL A 39 -19.73 11.02 -31.93
C VAL A 39 -19.42 12.45 -32.34
N GLN A 40 -18.23 12.66 -32.88
CA GLN A 40 -17.84 13.96 -33.42
C GLN A 40 -18.33 14.05 -34.88
N THR A 41 -19.20 15.01 -35.15
CA THR A 41 -19.71 15.29 -36.49
C THR A 41 -19.18 16.62 -37.01
N GLY A 42 -19.07 16.75 -38.33
CA GLY A 42 -18.70 17.98 -39.02
C GLY A 42 -19.66 18.28 -40.16
N SER A 43 -20.02 19.55 -40.34
CA SER A 43 -20.82 19.97 -41.49
C SER A 43 -19.99 19.92 -42.77
N VAL A 44 -20.56 19.34 -43.84
CA VAL A 44 -19.95 19.36 -45.17
C VAL A 44 -20.35 20.67 -45.85
N GLY A 45 -19.38 21.55 -46.11
CA GLY A 45 -19.61 22.84 -46.78
C GLY A 45 -20.01 22.69 -48.25
N GLY A 46 -20.75 23.66 -48.78
CA GLY A 46 -21.13 23.74 -50.20
C GLY A 46 -20.13 24.57 -51.00
N GLN A 47 -20.14 24.47 -52.33
CA GLN A 47 -19.38 25.40 -53.19
C GLN A 47 -20.28 26.51 -53.72
N GLY A 48 -19.81 27.76 -53.67
CA GLY A 48 -20.55 28.92 -54.19
C GLY A 48 -21.85 29.19 -53.40
N GLN A 49 -23.01 29.13 -54.08
CA GLN A 49 -24.33 29.33 -53.47
C GLN A 49 -25.02 28.03 -53.02
N GLU A 50 -24.34 26.87 -53.07
CA GLU A 50 -24.93 25.60 -52.65
C GLU A 50 -25.08 25.47 -51.13
N VAL A 51 -26.23 24.93 -50.72
CA VAL A 51 -26.61 24.72 -49.31
C VAL A 51 -25.96 23.45 -48.75
N GLY A 52 -24.62 23.35 -48.77
CA GLY A 52 -23.86 22.27 -48.10
C GLY A 52 -24.08 20.84 -48.61
N GLY A 53 -23.20 19.93 -48.19
CA GLY A 53 -23.27 18.49 -48.49
C GLY A 53 -23.87 17.63 -47.37
N GLY A 54 -24.36 18.26 -46.29
CA GLY A 54 -24.91 17.56 -45.12
C GLY A 54 -23.90 17.43 -43.99
N VAL A 55 -23.76 16.23 -43.43
CA VAL A 55 -22.92 15.96 -42.25
C VAL A 55 -21.98 14.79 -42.50
N ASN A 56 -20.76 14.85 -41.97
CA ASN A 56 -19.84 13.73 -41.94
C ASN A 56 -19.52 13.36 -40.49
N VAL A 57 -19.34 12.06 -40.23
CA VAL A 57 -18.80 11.57 -38.96
C VAL A 57 -17.28 11.69 -39.02
N ILE A 58 -16.73 12.55 -38.17
CA ILE A 58 -15.27 12.72 -38.03
C ILE A 58 -14.69 11.52 -37.28
N GLY A 59 -15.40 11.01 -36.29
CA GLY A 59 -15.03 9.80 -35.54
C GLY A 59 -15.83 9.64 -34.26
N VAL A 60 -15.61 8.51 -33.59
CA VAL A 60 -16.08 8.29 -32.22
C VAL A 60 -14.91 8.58 -31.28
N LYS A 61 -15.15 9.40 -30.26
CA LYS A 61 -14.15 9.75 -29.26
C LYS A 61 -14.65 9.46 -27.88
N ARG A 62 -13.71 9.11 -27.03
CA ARG A 62 -13.91 8.92 -25.61
C ARG A 62 -13.96 10.27 -24.89
N ILE A 63 -14.89 10.45 -23.97
CA ILE A 63 -14.94 11.62 -23.08
C ILE A 63 -14.03 11.34 -21.89
N SER A 64 -12.84 11.94 -21.89
CA SER A 64 -11.88 11.81 -20.79
C SER A 64 -11.23 13.14 -20.44
N ASP A 65 -11.03 13.38 -19.15
CA ASP A 65 -10.25 14.49 -18.62
C ASP A 65 -8.98 13.94 -17.96
N ASN A 66 -7.85 14.15 -18.64
CA ASN A 66 -6.56 13.62 -18.21
C ASN A 66 -6.12 14.20 -16.85
N PHE A 67 -6.50 15.43 -16.52
CA PHE A 67 -6.14 16.04 -15.24
C PHE A 67 -6.89 15.36 -14.10
N LYS A 68 -8.20 15.14 -14.25
CA LYS A 68 -9.03 14.44 -13.26
C LYS A 68 -8.61 12.98 -13.10
N THR A 69 -8.28 12.29 -14.19
CA THR A 69 -7.75 10.91 -14.13
C THR A 69 -6.41 10.86 -13.39
N GLN A 70 -5.47 11.78 -13.65
CA GLN A 70 -4.21 11.83 -12.91
C GLN A 70 -4.40 12.18 -11.43
N GLN A 71 -5.35 13.04 -11.10
CA GLN A 71 -5.70 13.35 -9.72
C GLN A 71 -6.24 12.11 -8.98
N LEU A 72 -7.09 11.32 -9.63
CA LEU A 72 -7.58 10.06 -9.09
C LEU A 72 -6.45 9.06 -8.83
N TRP A 73 -5.49 8.92 -9.75
CA TRP A 73 -4.33 8.05 -9.53
C TRP A 73 -3.49 8.49 -8.33
N ARG A 74 -3.20 9.79 -8.18
CA ARG A 74 -2.47 10.30 -7.01
C ARG A 74 -3.21 10.04 -5.71
N ALA A 75 -4.52 10.31 -5.66
CA ALA A 75 -5.32 10.02 -4.48
C ALA A 75 -5.34 8.51 -4.15
N THR A 76 -5.42 7.67 -5.19
CA THR A 76 -5.33 6.21 -5.05
C THR A 76 -3.98 5.78 -4.47
N THR A 77 -2.89 6.38 -4.94
CA THR A 77 -1.54 6.15 -4.39
C THR A 77 -1.47 6.50 -2.90
N ASP A 78 -1.95 7.67 -2.49
CA ASP A 78 -1.93 8.10 -1.09
C ASP A 78 -2.79 7.19 -0.21
N MET A 79 -3.99 6.82 -0.67
CA MET A 79 -4.87 5.90 0.07
C MET A 79 -4.19 4.54 0.30
N ASN A 80 -3.57 3.97 -0.74
CA ASN A 80 -2.91 2.67 -0.62
C ASN A 80 -1.60 2.73 0.18
N TYR A 81 -0.94 3.89 0.22
CA TYR A 81 0.21 4.12 1.12
C TYR A 81 -0.18 3.94 2.58
N TYR A 82 -1.21 4.66 3.04
CA TYR A 82 -1.65 4.57 4.43
C TYR A 82 -2.31 3.22 4.74
N GLN A 83 -3.06 2.65 3.78
CA GLN A 83 -3.73 1.36 3.98
C GLN A 83 -2.71 0.25 4.24
N ALA A 84 -1.65 0.17 3.43
CA ALA A 84 -0.63 -0.87 3.56
C ALA A 84 0.13 -0.77 4.90
N GLY A 85 0.44 0.44 5.37
CA GLY A 85 1.08 0.64 6.67
C GLY A 85 0.17 0.29 7.86
N GLN A 86 -1.12 0.61 7.77
CA GLN A 86 -2.07 0.42 8.88
C GLN A 86 -2.18 -1.04 9.32
N ASP A 87 -2.13 -1.97 8.37
CA ASP A 87 -2.26 -3.41 8.65
C ASP A 87 -1.14 -3.88 9.61
N TYR A 88 0.09 -3.38 9.42
CA TYR A 88 1.24 -3.70 10.27
C TYR A 88 1.19 -2.97 11.61
N PHE A 89 0.81 -1.70 11.63
CA PHE A 89 0.68 -0.94 12.88
C PHE A 89 -0.37 -1.56 13.80
N SER A 90 -1.54 -1.92 13.26
CA SER A 90 -2.62 -2.54 14.04
C SER A 90 -2.20 -3.89 14.59
N SER A 91 -1.46 -4.69 13.81
CA SER A 91 -0.95 -5.99 14.24
C SER A 91 0.07 -5.85 15.37
N LEU A 92 1.03 -4.92 15.23
CA LEU A 92 2.04 -4.65 16.26
C LEU A 92 1.41 -4.11 17.56
N GLU A 93 0.52 -3.13 17.45
CA GLU A 93 -0.21 -2.55 18.59
C GLU A 93 -1.03 -3.63 19.33
N GLY A 94 -1.74 -4.48 18.60
CA GLY A 94 -2.52 -5.58 19.18
C GLY A 94 -1.67 -6.57 19.97
N VAL A 95 -0.47 -6.89 19.48
CA VAL A 95 0.44 -7.81 20.17
C VAL A 95 1.09 -7.15 21.39
N MET A 96 1.50 -5.88 21.31
CA MET A 96 2.12 -5.18 22.43
C MET A 96 1.13 -4.82 23.55
N SER A 97 -0.15 -4.60 23.22
CA SER A 97 -1.20 -4.33 24.20
C SER A 97 -1.78 -5.61 24.84
N GLY A 98 -1.50 -6.79 24.27
CA GLY A 98 -2.00 -8.07 24.77
C GLY A 98 -1.48 -8.44 26.16
N GLU A 99 -2.37 -8.93 27.03
CA GLU A 99 -2.06 -9.29 28.43
C GLU A 99 -0.94 -10.35 28.55
N GLY A 100 -0.89 -11.29 27.61
CA GLY A 100 0.15 -12.34 27.54
C GLY A 100 1.52 -11.86 27.07
N SER A 101 1.60 -10.70 26.42
CA SER A 101 2.83 -10.20 25.77
C SER A 101 3.34 -8.88 26.37
N ASN A 102 2.52 -8.20 27.19
CA ASN A 102 2.88 -6.93 27.81
C ASN A 102 4.10 -7.08 28.74
N LEU A 103 5.17 -6.34 28.45
CA LEU A 103 6.41 -6.40 29.24
C LEU A 103 6.31 -5.68 30.58
N SER A 104 5.56 -4.57 30.68
CA SER A 104 5.35 -3.89 31.95
C SER A 104 4.72 -4.80 33.00
N THR A 105 3.73 -5.62 32.61
CA THR A 105 3.14 -6.63 33.50
C THR A 105 4.19 -7.66 33.93
N GLY A 106 5.00 -8.16 33.00
CA GLY A 106 6.05 -9.13 33.31
C GLY A 106 7.11 -8.58 34.28
N LEU A 107 7.56 -7.34 34.07
CA LEU A 107 8.50 -6.64 34.94
C LEU A 107 7.89 -6.46 36.34
N ASN A 108 6.63 -5.99 36.43
CA ASN A 108 5.93 -5.82 37.70
C ASN A 108 5.82 -7.13 38.49
N ASN A 109 5.48 -8.23 37.83
CA ASN A 109 5.38 -9.55 38.48
C ASN A 109 6.73 -10.04 38.98
N PHE A 110 7.79 -9.85 38.20
CA PHE A 110 9.16 -10.18 38.61
C PHE A 110 9.58 -9.40 39.86
N TYR A 111 9.38 -8.08 39.87
CA TYR A 111 9.72 -7.26 41.06
C TYR A 111 8.83 -7.60 42.26
N ALA A 112 7.57 -7.96 42.06
CA ALA A 112 6.70 -8.44 43.12
C ALA A 112 7.20 -9.76 43.74
N ALA A 113 7.68 -10.70 42.91
CA ALA A 113 8.27 -11.95 43.40
C ALA A 113 9.55 -11.70 44.21
N LEU A 114 10.41 -10.79 43.76
CA LEU A 114 11.58 -10.36 44.53
C LEU A 114 11.16 -9.73 45.87
N SER A 115 10.19 -8.82 45.85
CA SER A 115 9.69 -8.17 47.07
C SER A 115 9.11 -9.17 48.06
N ALA A 116 8.40 -10.19 47.59
CA ALA A 116 7.85 -11.24 48.46
C ALA A 116 8.94 -12.07 49.14
N ALA A 117 10.05 -12.34 48.43
CA ALA A 117 11.20 -13.06 48.98
C ALA A 117 12.06 -12.23 49.95
N SER A 118 11.91 -10.89 49.98
CA SER A 118 12.77 -9.99 50.77
C SER A 118 12.76 -10.25 52.27
N SER A 119 11.64 -10.69 52.84
CA SER A 119 11.50 -10.99 54.27
C SER A 119 12.00 -12.38 54.65
N SER A 120 12.09 -13.29 53.67
CA SER A 120 12.46 -14.70 53.86
C SER A 120 13.34 -15.17 52.69
N PRO A 121 14.55 -14.60 52.51
CA PRO A 121 15.40 -14.87 51.35
C PRO A 121 15.91 -16.31 51.29
N GLY A 122 15.76 -17.10 52.35
CA GLY A 122 16.11 -18.53 52.38
C GLY A 122 14.99 -19.48 51.94
N ASP A 123 13.76 -18.99 51.70
CA ASP A 123 12.60 -19.82 51.39
C ASP A 123 12.65 -20.34 49.93
N ILE A 124 12.68 -21.66 49.78
CA ILE A 124 12.79 -22.33 48.47
C ILE A 124 11.58 -22.06 47.56
N PRO A 125 10.31 -22.20 48.03
CA PRO A 125 9.15 -21.76 47.27
C PRO A 125 9.25 -20.32 46.73
N LEU A 126 9.65 -19.35 47.54
CA LEU A 126 9.78 -17.95 47.10
C LEU A 126 10.89 -17.76 46.04
N ARG A 127 12.02 -18.44 46.20
CA ARG A 127 13.09 -18.48 45.18
C ARG A 127 12.63 -19.10 43.86
N GLN A 128 11.85 -20.19 43.93
CA GLN A 128 11.26 -20.81 42.75
C GLN A 128 10.25 -19.89 42.05
N GLN A 129 9.53 -19.06 42.81
CA GLN A 129 8.63 -18.06 42.24
C GLN A 129 9.41 -16.99 41.45
N ILE A 130 10.54 -16.50 41.97
CA ILE A 130 11.42 -15.54 41.25
C ILE A 130 11.88 -16.14 39.91
N LEU A 131 12.38 -17.38 39.91
CA LEU A 131 12.80 -18.06 38.68
C LEU A 131 11.65 -18.23 37.69
N SER A 132 10.45 -18.55 38.17
CA SER A 132 9.25 -18.70 37.33
C SER A 132 8.85 -17.39 36.67
N GLU A 133 8.83 -16.28 37.42
CA GLU A 133 8.50 -14.97 36.86
C GLU A 133 9.57 -14.45 35.91
N MET A 134 10.86 -14.70 36.19
CA MET A 134 11.93 -14.40 35.24
C MET A 134 11.76 -15.20 33.95
N LYS A 135 11.46 -16.50 34.04
CA LYS A 135 11.18 -17.34 32.87
C LYS A 135 10.00 -16.78 32.06
N ASN A 136 8.90 -16.43 32.70
CA ASN A 136 7.75 -15.82 32.04
C ASN A 136 8.13 -14.50 31.34
N LEU A 137 8.95 -13.67 31.98
CA LEU A 137 9.44 -12.43 31.40
C LEU A 137 10.31 -12.67 30.16
N THR A 138 11.25 -13.62 30.21
CA THR A 138 12.07 -13.99 29.02
C THR A 138 11.20 -14.49 27.86
N GLN A 139 10.16 -15.26 28.14
CA GLN A 139 9.21 -15.73 27.12
C GLN A 139 8.44 -14.58 26.46
N ARG A 140 8.08 -13.54 27.22
CA ARG A 140 7.43 -12.34 26.68
C ARG A 140 8.35 -11.57 25.75
N PHE A 141 9.61 -11.36 26.14
CA PHE A 141 10.62 -10.74 25.26
C PHE A 141 10.80 -11.51 23.95
N ASN A 142 10.99 -12.83 24.05
CA ASN A 142 11.18 -13.69 22.88
C ASN A 142 9.94 -13.73 21.98
N GLY A 143 8.74 -13.77 22.57
CA GLY A 143 7.47 -13.75 21.84
C GLY A 143 7.27 -12.46 21.06
N LEU A 144 7.53 -11.30 21.69
CA LEU A 144 7.47 -10.01 21.02
C LEU A 144 8.49 -9.90 19.88
N ASN A 145 9.74 -10.29 20.13
CA ASN A 145 10.79 -10.23 19.11
C ASN A 145 10.46 -11.13 17.91
N SER A 146 10.02 -12.35 18.17
CA SER A 146 9.58 -13.29 17.14
C SER A 146 8.41 -12.74 16.32
N THR A 147 7.44 -12.07 16.95
CA THR A 147 6.33 -11.43 16.22
C THR A 147 6.84 -10.34 15.29
N ILE A 148 7.71 -9.43 15.77
CA ILE A 148 8.24 -8.34 14.95
C ILE A 148 9.06 -8.90 13.78
N ASP A 149 9.91 -9.90 14.01
CA ASP A 149 10.68 -10.55 12.94
C ASP A 149 9.79 -11.25 11.91
N ASN A 150 8.69 -11.88 12.33
CA ASN A 150 7.73 -12.48 11.41
C ASN A 150 6.97 -11.43 10.60
N GLN A 151 6.62 -10.28 11.20
CA GLN A 151 6.03 -9.16 10.49
C GLN A 151 7.00 -8.59 9.44
N LEU A 152 8.28 -8.42 9.76
CA LEU A 152 9.30 -7.97 8.81
C LEU A 152 9.44 -8.94 7.62
N LYS A 153 9.42 -10.26 7.86
CA LYS A 153 9.46 -11.25 6.78
C LYS A 153 8.21 -11.19 5.89
N ALA A 154 7.02 -11.13 6.50
CA ALA A 154 5.76 -11.01 5.76
C ALA A 154 5.73 -9.73 4.91
N LEU A 155 6.25 -8.63 5.46
CA LEU A 155 6.40 -7.36 4.75
C LEU A 155 7.32 -7.49 3.54
N HIS A 156 8.47 -8.13 3.69
CA HIS A 156 9.41 -8.38 2.59
C HIS A 156 8.81 -9.25 1.48
N GLU A 157 8.07 -10.30 1.85
CA GLU A 157 7.35 -11.16 0.91
C GLU A 157 6.28 -10.36 0.16
N GLN A 158 5.50 -9.55 0.87
CA GLN A 158 4.47 -8.69 0.28
C GLN A 158 5.08 -7.67 -0.70
N ARG A 159 6.18 -7.01 -0.35
CA ARG A 159 6.90 -6.11 -1.27
C ARG A 159 7.41 -6.83 -2.52
N SER A 160 7.90 -8.07 -2.36
CA SER A 160 8.35 -8.91 -3.49
C SER A 160 7.19 -9.27 -4.43
N ALA A 161 6.02 -9.60 -3.87
CA ALA A 161 4.80 -9.85 -4.64
C ALA A 161 4.32 -8.59 -5.38
N MET A 162 4.34 -7.42 -4.72
CA MET A 162 4.03 -6.13 -5.35
C MET A 162 4.97 -5.83 -6.53
N GLY A 163 6.26 -6.10 -6.39
CA GLY A 163 7.22 -5.94 -7.50
C GLY A 163 6.89 -6.84 -8.71
N THR A 164 6.42 -8.06 -8.45
CA THR A 164 5.95 -8.97 -9.50
C THR A 164 4.71 -8.44 -10.20
N GLU A 165 3.75 -7.90 -9.45
CA GLU A 165 2.53 -7.30 -10.00
C GLU A 165 2.85 -6.04 -10.84
N ILE A 166 3.71 -5.15 -10.34
CA ILE A 166 4.21 -3.98 -11.08
C ILE A 166 4.82 -4.41 -12.42
N ASN A 167 5.61 -5.49 -12.45
CA ASN A 167 6.21 -6.01 -13.67
C ASN A 167 5.15 -6.54 -14.65
N GLY A 168 4.13 -7.25 -14.16
CA GLY A 168 3.00 -7.73 -14.96
C GLY A 168 2.21 -6.58 -15.58
N LEU A 169 1.83 -5.59 -14.77
CA LEU A 169 1.14 -4.38 -15.21
C LEU A 169 1.96 -3.60 -16.26
N SER A 170 3.26 -3.43 -16.01
CA SER A 170 4.17 -2.72 -16.94
C SER A 170 4.28 -3.41 -18.30
N ASN A 171 4.38 -4.74 -18.31
CA ASN A 171 4.39 -5.53 -19.54
C ASN A 171 3.07 -5.40 -20.32
N ASN A 172 1.93 -5.47 -19.62
CA ASN A 172 0.61 -5.32 -20.25
C ASN A 172 0.40 -3.91 -20.80
N LEU A 173 0.87 -2.87 -20.10
CA LEU A 173 0.86 -1.49 -20.57
C LEU A 173 1.68 -1.32 -21.85
N ALA A 174 2.89 -1.90 -21.92
CA ALA A 174 3.73 -1.87 -23.11
C ALA A 174 3.07 -2.58 -24.31
N LEU A 175 2.38 -3.71 -24.07
CA LEU A 175 1.61 -4.42 -25.09
C LEU A 175 0.40 -3.60 -25.58
N LEU A 176 -0.34 -2.95 -24.67
CA LEU A 176 -1.45 -2.09 -25.04
C LEU A 176 -1.00 -0.88 -25.83
N ASN A 177 0.13 -0.27 -25.45
CA ASN A 177 0.74 0.79 -26.24
C ASN A 177 1.01 0.34 -27.69
N GLN A 178 1.58 -0.84 -27.89
CA GLN A 178 1.81 -1.37 -29.23
C GLN A 178 0.50 -1.54 -30.03
N LYS A 179 -0.55 -2.09 -29.40
CA LYS A 179 -1.86 -2.30 -30.04
C LYS A 179 -2.55 -0.98 -30.39
N ILE A 180 -2.47 0.02 -29.52
CA ILE A 180 -3.06 1.36 -29.74
C ILE A 180 -2.37 2.04 -30.91
N VAL A 181 -1.04 2.09 -30.92
CA VAL A 181 -0.27 2.69 -32.03
C VAL A 181 -0.59 1.99 -33.36
N GLN A 182 -0.71 0.66 -33.34
CA GLN A 182 -1.08 -0.11 -34.54
C GLN A 182 -2.50 0.21 -35.03
N ALA A 183 -3.49 0.21 -34.13
CA ALA A 183 -4.88 0.51 -34.47
C ALA A 183 -5.03 1.92 -35.06
N GLU A 184 -4.40 2.92 -34.43
CA GLU A 184 -4.46 4.31 -34.85
C GLU A 184 -3.75 4.53 -36.19
N SER A 185 -2.65 3.80 -36.45
CA SER A 185 -1.95 3.86 -37.75
C SER A 185 -2.80 3.41 -38.94
N THR A 186 -3.79 2.54 -38.71
CA THR A 186 -4.74 2.07 -39.72
C THR A 186 -6.10 2.78 -39.65
N GLY A 187 -6.24 3.79 -38.79
CA GLY A 187 -7.51 4.51 -38.54
C GLY A 187 -8.59 3.68 -37.84
N ALA A 188 -8.22 2.58 -37.17
CA ALA A 188 -9.16 1.76 -36.38
C ALA A 188 -9.42 2.39 -35.01
N ASP A 189 -10.57 2.05 -34.40
CA ASP A 189 -10.92 2.53 -33.05
C ASP A 189 -9.98 1.93 -31.99
N SER A 190 -9.44 2.80 -31.13
CA SER A 190 -8.56 2.44 -30.01
C SER A 190 -9.20 2.71 -28.64
N SER A 191 -10.47 3.12 -28.59
CA SER A 191 -11.13 3.61 -27.37
C SER A 191 -11.12 2.56 -26.25
N ALA A 192 -11.52 1.32 -26.56
CA ALA A 192 -11.52 0.22 -25.58
C ALA A 192 -10.10 -0.16 -25.10
N LEU A 193 -9.11 -0.09 -26.00
CA LEU A 193 -7.70 -0.35 -25.63
C LEU A 193 -7.17 0.75 -24.70
N ARG A 194 -7.57 2.01 -24.93
CA ARG A 194 -7.22 3.15 -24.09
C ARG A 194 -7.87 3.06 -22.71
N ASP A 195 -9.13 2.65 -22.62
CA ASP A 195 -9.81 2.38 -21.34
C ASP A 195 -9.10 1.29 -20.56
N HIS A 196 -8.74 0.17 -21.21
CA HIS A 196 -8.01 -0.90 -20.54
C HIS A 196 -6.63 -0.43 -20.07
N ARG A 197 -5.91 0.35 -20.88
CA ARG A 197 -4.61 0.92 -20.52
C ARG A 197 -4.74 1.85 -19.31
N GLU A 198 -5.74 2.73 -19.28
CA GLU A 198 -6.01 3.63 -18.15
C GLU A 198 -6.32 2.87 -16.87
N SER A 199 -7.12 1.79 -16.96
CA SER A 199 -7.41 0.92 -15.83
C SER A 199 -6.14 0.25 -15.29
N LEU A 200 -5.24 -0.23 -16.16
CA LEU A 200 -3.96 -0.81 -15.71
C LEU A 200 -3.04 0.22 -15.04
N VAL A 201 -3.07 1.49 -15.49
CA VAL A 201 -2.36 2.57 -14.77
C VAL A 201 -2.99 2.81 -13.40
N GLY A 202 -4.32 2.76 -13.29
CA GLY A 202 -5.02 2.87 -12.00
C GLY A 202 -4.71 1.71 -11.03
N GLU A 203 -4.55 0.49 -11.54
CA GLU A 203 -4.06 -0.63 -10.75
C GLU A 203 -2.60 -0.41 -10.32
N LEU A 204 -1.76 0.07 -11.23
CA LEU A 204 -0.35 0.37 -10.95
C LEU A 204 -0.21 1.46 -9.88
N SER A 205 -1.07 2.48 -9.90
CA SER A 205 -1.04 3.58 -8.92
C SER A 205 -1.36 3.13 -7.49
N LYS A 206 -1.96 1.95 -7.30
CA LYS A 206 -2.13 1.36 -5.95
C LYS A 206 -0.79 0.98 -5.32
N TYR A 207 0.19 0.60 -6.14
CA TYR A 207 1.46 0.09 -5.66
C TYR A 207 2.55 1.16 -5.55
N ALA A 208 2.57 2.12 -6.47
CA ALA A 208 3.58 3.17 -6.52
C ALA A 208 3.03 4.47 -7.12
N ASP A 209 3.65 5.61 -6.77
CA ASP A 209 3.40 6.90 -7.40
C ASP A 209 3.95 6.91 -8.83
N VAL A 210 3.07 7.19 -9.77
CA VAL A 210 3.35 7.14 -11.21
C VAL A 210 3.02 8.47 -11.88
N ARG A 211 3.90 8.84 -12.82
CA ARG A 211 3.71 9.97 -13.72
C ARG A 211 3.52 9.46 -15.13
N VAL A 212 2.48 10.00 -15.77
CA VAL A 212 2.03 9.55 -17.08
C VAL A 212 2.04 10.70 -18.06
N SER A 213 2.62 10.46 -19.23
CA SER A 213 2.58 11.39 -20.36
C SER A 213 2.28 10.62 -21.64
N GLU A 214 1.38 11.16 -22.46
CA GLU A 214 1.03 10.58 -23.75
C GLU A 214 1.71 11.32 -24.90
N SER A 215 2.22 10.56 -25.86
CA SER A 215 2.87 11.04 -27.08
C SER A 215 1.86 11.26 -28.21
N SER A 216 2.26 12.00 -29.26
CA SER A 216 1.39 12.29 -30.41
C SER A 216 0.99 11.06 -31.24
N ASP A 217 1.74 9.97 -31.13
CA ASP A 217 1.47 8.68 -31.77
C ASP A 217 0.52 7.78 -30.95
N GLY A 218 -0.02 8.30 -29.84
CA GLY A 218 -0.91 7.57 -28.94
C GLY A 218 -0.18 6.65 -27.96
N SER A 219 1.16 6.57 -28.01
CA SER A 219 1.93 5.80 -27.04
C SER A 219 2.01 6.51 -25.69
N LEU A 220 1.99 5.73 -24.60
CA LEU A 220 2.00 6.25 -23.24
C LEU A 220 3.34 5.95 -22.57
N THR A 221 3.93 6.95 -21.92
CA THR A 221 5.10 6.80 -21.05
C THR A 221 4.65 6.83 -19.60
N VAL A 222 5.02 5.80 -18.84
CA VAL A 222 4.84 5.72 -17.38
C VAL A 222 6.22 5.80 -16.75
N SER A 223 6.39 6.68 -15.78
CA SER A 223 7.59 6.77 -14.95
C SER A 223 7.20 6.77 -13.49
N PHE A 224 8.11 6.34 -12.63
CA PHE A 224 7.97 6.60 -11.20
C PHE A 224 8.08 8.11 -10.93
N ALA A 225 7.59 8.57 -9.78
CA ALA A 225 7.60 9.98 -9.41
C ALA A 225 9.00 10.63 -9.40
N ASN A 226 10.06 9.83 -9.19
CA ASN A 226 11.45 10.25 -9.24
C ASN A 226 12.01 10.40 -10.68
N GLY A 227 11.24 10.04 -11.71
CA GLY A 227 11.55 10.23 -13.13
C GLY A 227 12.05 8.97 -13.86
N GLN A 228 12.19 7.86 -13.15
CA GLN A 228 12.70 6.60 -13.70
C GLN A 228 11.63 5.97 -14.60
N PRO A 229 11.92 5.68 -15.88
CA PRO A 229 10.93 5.17 -16.83
C PRO A 229 10.58 3.72 -16.51
N LEU A 230 9.30 3.45 -16.26
CA LEU A 230 8.77 2.12 -16.04
C LEU A 230 8.18 1.53 -17.32
N VAL A 231 7.53 2.35 -18.15
CA VAL A 231 7.06 1.98 -19.48
C VAL A 231 7.37 3.13 -20.44
N SER A 232 7.99 2.85 -21.58
CA SER A 232 8.18 3.83 -22.66
C SER A 232 7.82 3.19 -23.99
N GLY A 233 6.69 3.59 -24.55
CA GLY A 233 6.14 2.97 -25.77
C GLY A 233 5.95 1.47 -25.59
N LYS A 234 6.64 0.66 -26.39
CA LYS A 234 6.59 -0.82 -26.36
C LYS A 234 7.54 -1.47 -25.36
N THR A 235 8.32 -0.69 -24.60
CA THR A 235 9.33 -1.23 -23.68
C THR A 235 8.82 -1.11 -22.24
N ALA A 236 8.82 -2.23 -21.51
CA ALA A 236 8.54 -2.27 -20.08
C ALA A 236 9.83 -2.49 -19.28
N GLY A 237 9.92 -1.82 -18.15
CA GLY A 237 10.95 -2.06 -17.14
C GLY A 237 10.64 -3.28 -16.28
N GLN A 238 11.67 -3.80 -15.63
CA GLN A 238 11.57 -4.92 -14.70
C GLN A 238 12.15 -4.51 -13.35
N LEU A 239 11.27 -4.40 -12.35
CA LEU A 239 11.63 -4.26 -10.96
C LEU A 239 12.30 -5.55 -10.46
N SER A 240 13.40 -5.39 -9.75
CA SER A 240 14.15 -6.44 -9.10
C SER A 240 14.27 -6.09 -7.62
N ILE A 241 13.85 -7.00 -6.77
CA ILE A 241 13.90 -6.86 -5.31
C ILE A 241 14.76 -8.02 -4.79
N THR A 242 15.84 -7.69 -4.10
CA THR A 242 16.82 -8.65 -3.58
C THR A 242 17.13 -8.35 -2.13
N LEU A 243 17.43 -9.36 -1.32
CA LEU A 243 17.90 -9.16 0.04
C LEU A 243 19.43 -9.03 0.06
N ASN A 244 19.97 -8.02 0.72
CA ASN A 244 21.41 -7.88 0.93
C ASN A 244 21.89 -8.75 2.12
N ALA A 245 23.21 -8.78 2.36
CA ALA A 245 23.80 -9.56 3.45
C ALA A 245 23.39 -9.08 4.86
N ALA A 246 22.90 -7.84 4.98
CA ALA A 246 22.38 -7.28 6.22
C ALA A 246 20.89 -7.60 6.44
N GLY A 247 20.24 -8.28 5.49
CA GLY A 247 18.81 -8.61 5.57
C GLY A 247 17.89 -7.47 5.13
N GLU A 248 18.40 -6.47 4.42
CA GLU A 248 17.61 -5.35 3.90
C GLU A 248 17.22 -5.60 2.43
N GLN A 249 16.02 -5.16 2.03
CA GLN A 249 15.61 -5.24 0.64
C GLN A 249 16.25 -4.12 -0.19
N GLU A 250 17.00 -4.51 -1.21
CA GLU A 250 17.45 -3.64 -2.30
C GLU A 250 16.46 -3.70 -3.45
N VAL A 251 16.06 -2.53 -3.96
CA VAL A 251 15.12 -2.40 -5.07
C VAL A 251 15.81 -1.70 -6.23
N ALA A 252 15.73 -2.30 -7.41
CA ALA A 252 16.29 -1.75 -8.63
C ALA A 252 15.32 -1.92 -9.81
N LEU A 253 15.35 -0.99 -10.76
CA LEU A 253 14.63 -1.05 -12.02
C LEU A 253 15.60 -1.37 -13.15
N ASN A 254 15.33 -2.44 -13.89
CA ASN A 254 16.03 -2.73 -15.13
C ASN A 254 15.20 -2.20 -16.30
N PHE A 255 15.72 -1.21 -17.03
CA PHE A 255 15.04 -0.62 -18.17
C PHE A 255 15.98 -0.54 -19.37
N SER A 256 15.59 -1.15 -20.50
CA SER A 256 16.39 -1.18 -21.73
C SER A 256 17.85 -1.63 -21.52
N GLY A 257 18.06 -2.66 -20.69
CA GLY A 257 19.40 -3.19 -20.37
C GLY A 257 20.20 -2.39 -19.34
N THR A 258 19.68 -1.27 -18.84
CA THR A 258 20.32 -0.47 -17.77
C THR A 258 19.65 -0.74 -16.43
N ARG A 259 20.45 -0.95 -15.37
CA ARG A 259 19.98 -1.14 -13.99
C ARG A 259 20.03 0.19 -13.23
N PHE A 260 18.91 0.62 -12.66
CA PHE A 260 18.78 1.81 -11.84
C PHE A 260 18.43 1.42 -10.41
N PRO A 261 19.28 1.69 -9.39
CA PRO A 261 18.88 1.54 -8.00
C PRO A 261 17.74 2.53 -7.69
N LEU A 262 16.76 2.09 -6.91
CA LEU A 262 15.59 2.90 -6.56
C LEU A 262 15.59 3.29 -5.09
N ARG A 263 15.22 4.54 -4.84
CA ARG A 263 14.94 5.08 -3.52
C ARG A 263 13.53 4.69 -3.07
N GLN A 264 13.47 3.77 -2.13
CA GLN A 264 12.23 3.11 -1.72
C GLN A 264 11.30 4.03 -0.91
N ASP A 265 11.88 4.97 -0.16
CA ASP A 265 11.20 6.02 0.60
C ASP A 265 10.35 6.96 -0.26
N THR A 266 10.61 7.00 -1.57
CA THR A 266 9.94 7.91 -2.51
C THR A 266 9.01 7.21 -3.50
N LEU A 267 8.85 5.88 -3.41
CA LEU A 267 8.04 5.14 -4.37
C LEU A 267 6.54 5.37 -4.20
N GLY A 268 6.07 5.84 -3.04
CA GLY A 268 4.65 6.04 -2.76
C GLY A 268 3.84 4.75 -2.84
N GLY A 269 2.51 4.86 -2.79
CA GLY A 269 1.60 3.72 -2.88
C GLY A 269 1.82 2.71 -1.76
N ALA A 270 1.26 1.52 -1.92
CA ALA A 270 1.44 0.45 -0.95
C ALA A 270 2.93 0.12 -0.71
N PHE A 271 3.78 0.22 -1.72
CA PHE A 271 5.21 -0.07 -1.59
C PHE A 271 5.93 0.91 -0.64
N GLY A 272 5.65 2.21 -0.78
CA GLY A 272 6.15 3.24 0.11
C GLY A 272 5.57 3.13 1.53
N GLY A 273 4.30 2.74 1.65
CA GLY A 273 3.65 2.51 2.95
C GLY A 273 4.31 1.38 3.75
N LEU A 274 4.65 0.28 3.08
CA LEU A 274 5.39 -0.82 3.69
C LEU A 274 6.83 -0.42 4.04
N TYR A 275 7.51 0.35 3.19
CA TYR A 275 8.83 0.89 3.53
C TYR A 275 8.77 1.76 4.81
N ASN A 276 7.77 2.62 4.93
CA ASN A 276 7.57 3.44 6.12
C ASN A 276 7.36 2.58 7.38
N ALA A 277 6.46 1.60 7.32
CA ALA A 277 6.20 0.70 8.44
C ALA A 277 7.44 -0.09 8.88
N GLU A 278 8.26 -0.54 7.92
CA GLU A 278 9.53 -1.23 8.19
C GLU A 278 10.53 -0.34 8.92
N TYR A 279 10.91 0.79 8.32
CA TYR A 279 12.06 1.58 8.75
C TYR A 279 11.75 2.59 9.86
N ASN A 280 10.50 3.07 9.96
CA ASN A 280 10.14 4.07 10.97
C ASN A 280 9.45 3.47 12.19
N ASN A 281 9.08 2.18 12.16
CA ASN A 281 8.33 1.56 13.26
C ASN A 281 8.87 0.18 13.63
N LEU A 282 8.81 -0.81 12.73
CA LEU A 282 9.15 -2.20 13.07
C LEU A 282 10.62 -2.37 13.45
N LEU A 283 11.55 -1.81 12.65
CA LEU A 283 12.98 -1.88 12.94
C LEU A 283 13.34 -1.13 14.24
N PRO A 284 12.93 0.13 14.47
CA PRO A 284 13.16 0.81 15.74
C PRO A 284 12.58 0.08 16.96
N ALA A 285 11.37 -0.50 16.83
CA ALA A 285 10.75 -1.27 17.91
C ALA A 285 11.54 -2.56 18.21
N ARG A 286 12.02 -3.26 17.17
CA ARG A 286 12.88 -4.43 17.34
C ARG A 286 14.18 -4.09 18.06
N GLU A 287 14.87 -3.04 17.62
CA GLU A 287 16.14 -2.66 18.22
C GLU A 287 15.96 -2.17 19.67
N SER A 288 14.92 -1.39 19.96
CA SER A 288 14.57 -1.01 21.33
C SER A 288 14.29 -2.23 22.21
N LEU A 289 13.61 -3.25 21.67
CA LEU A 289 13.35 -4.51 22.37
C LEU A 289 14.63 -5.29 22.68
N LYS A 290 15.57 -5.34 21.72
CA LYS A 290 16.89 -5.97 21.91
C LYS A 290 17.72 -5.25 22.96
N GLU A 291 17.73 -3.92 22.95
CA GLU A 291 18.43 -3.10 23.95
C GLU A 291 17.84 -3.32 25.35
N MET A 292 16.50 -3.33 25.48
CA MET A 292 15.83 -3.65 26.75
C MET A 292 16.18 -5.06 27.25
N ALA A 293 16.19 -6.05 26.37
CA ALA A 293 16.56 -7.42 26.70
C ALA A 293 18.01 -7.53 27.18
N GLY A 294 18.95 -6.96 26.42
CA GLY A 294 20.37 -6.96 26.78
C GLY A 294 20.64 -6.22 28.10
N ALA A 295 19.94 -5.10 28.33
CA ALA A 295 20.03 -4.36 29.58
C ALA A 295 19.48 -5.16 30.77
N LEU A 296 18.33 -5.84 30.61
CA LEU A 296 17.78 -6.72 31.65
C LEU A 296 18.77 -7.85 32.01
N ALA A 297 19.32 -8.53 31.00
CA ALA A 297 20.29 -9.60 31.22
C ALA A 297 21.53 -9.12 31.98
N THR A 298 22.08 -7.98 31.54
CA THR A 298 23.27 -7.37 32.15
C THR A 298 22.99 -6.98 33.60
N LEU A 299 21.94 -6.19 33.86
CA LEU A 299 21.61 -5.71 35.20
C LEU A 299 21.38 -6.86 36.19
N VAL A 300 20.62 -7.88 35.78
CA VAL A 300 20.32 -9.03 36.65
C VAL A 300 21.57 -9.85 36.93
N ASN A 301 22.35 -10.18 35.89
CA ASN A 301 23.54 -11.00 36.06
C ASN A 301 24.62 -10.29 36.87
N ASP A 302 24.85 -9.01 36.61
CA ASP A 302 25.84 -8.20 37.33
C ASP A 302 25.46 -8.10 38.81
N THR A 303 24.18 -7.91 39.11
CA THR A 303 23.70 -7.86 40.50
C THR A 303 23.89 -9.21 41.19
N LEU A 304 23.48 -10.31 40.57
CA LEU A 304 23.66 -11.66 41.13
C LEU A 304 25.14 -12.03 41.33
N ALA A 305 26.03 -11.57 40.45
CA ALA A 305 27.47 -11.82 40.56
C ALA A 305 28.12 -11.19 41.80
N THR A 306 27.47 -10.19 42.42
CA THR A 306 27.93 -9.60 43.69
C THR A 306 27.56 -10.43 44.92
N GLY A 307 26.71 -11.45 44.75
CA GLY A 307 26.12 -12.20 45.86
C GLY A 307 26.61 -13.64 46.03
N PHE A 308 26.04 -14.28 47.04
CA PHE A 308 26.24 -15.69 47.36
C PHE A 308 24.92 -16.46 47.44
N ASP A 309 24.95 -17.71 46.98
CA ASP A 309 23.84 -18.66 47.00
C ASP A 309 23.62 -19.27 48.41
N LEU A 310 22.64 -20.17 48.57
CA LEU A 310 22.39 -20.82 49.87
C LEU A 310 23.52 -21.77 50.33
N ASN A 311 24.39 -22.17 49.41
CA ASN A 311 25.54 -23.01 49.68
C ASN A 311 26.82 -22.18 49.93
N GLY A 312 26.74 -20.84 49.86
CA GLY A 312 27.87 -19.93 50.00
C GLY A 312 28.74 -19.80 48.75
N ASN A 313 28.29 -20.27 47.59
CA ASN A 313 28.99 -20.10 46.32
C ASN A 313 28.68 -18.74 45.70
N PRO A 314 29.62 -18.13 44.95
CA PRO A 314 29.36 -16.93 44.18
C PRO A 314 28.24 -17.11 43.15
N GLY A 315 27.51 -16.03 42.84
CA GLY A 315 26.41 -16.04 41.89
C GLY A 315 26.81 -16.41 40.45
N ASN A 316 25.99 -17.26 39.84
CA ASN A 316 26.09 -17.61 38.42
C ASN A 316 25.14 -16.73 37.58
N PRO A 317 25.46 -16.47 36.30
CA PRO A 317 24.55 -15.76 35.40
C PRO A 317 23.21 -16.47 35.28
N LEU A 318 22.12 -15.74 35.51
CA LEU A 318 20.75 -16.25 35.36
C LEU A 318 20.27 -16.18 33.91
N LEU A 319 20.71 -15.15 33.17
CA LEU A 319 20.27 -14.88 31.81
C LEU A 319 21.43 -14.96 30.83
N THR A 320 21.15 -15.45 29.63
CA THR A 320 22.02 -15.36 28.46
C THR A 320 21.30 -14.53 27.40
N PHE A 321 21.96 -13.53 26.84
CA PHE A 321 21.45 -12.65 25.80
C PHE A 321 22.13 -12.94 24.47
N ASP A 322 21.35 -13.15 23.41
CA ASP A 322 21.85 -13.30 22.05
C ASP A 322 21.15 -12.29 21.12
N PRO A 323 21.81 -11.19 20.73
CA PRO A 323 21.19 -10.13 19.92
C PRO A 323 20.82 -10.59 18.50
N ASN A 324 21.33 -11.75 18.05
CA ASN A 324 21.07 -12.30 16.72
C ASN A 324 19.96 -13.35 16.70
N SER A 325 19.45 -13.76 17.87
CA SER A 325 18.43 -14.80 17.97
C SER A 325 17.02 -14.22 17.88
N SER A 326 16.23 -14.68 16.89
CA SER A 326 14.86 -14.21 16.69
C SER A 326 13.86 -14.74 17.73
N ASN A 327 14.12 -15.93 18.29
CA ASN A 327 13.22 -16.62 19.23
C ASN A 327 13.88 -16.97 20.58
N GLY A 328 15.16 -16.64 20.74
CA GLY A 328 15.96 -16.87 21.95
C GLY A 328 16.80 -15.65 22.30
N LEU A 329 16.23 -14.46 22.11
CA LEU A 329 16.83 -13.17 22.46
C LEU A 329 17.29 -13.17 23.92
N LEU A 330 16.44 -13.67 24.82
CA LEU A 330 16.78 -13.97 26.21
C LEU A 330 16.57 -15.46 26.52
N GLN A 331 17.57 -16.07 27.16
CA GLN A 331 17.52 -17.45 27.58
C GLN A 331 17.82 -17.53 29.08
N MET A 332 17.01 -18.30 29.81
CA MET A 332 17.27 -18.55 31.22
C MET A 332 18.21 -19.75 31.36
N ASN A 333 19.32 -19.55 32.08
CA ASN A 333 20.24 -20.63 32.41
C ASN A 333 19.60 -21.57 33.44
N ASN A 334 20.09 -22.82 33.49
CA ASN A 334 19.57 -23.82 34.41
C ASN A 334 20.08 -23.58 35.84
N VAL A 335 19.48 -22.61 36.52
CA VAL A 335 19.76 -22.24 37.92
C VAL A 335 18.66 -22.80 38.80
N LYS A 336 19.04 -23.54 39.86
CA LYS A 336 18.11 -24.04 40.88
C LYS A 336 17.76 -22.95 41.90
N PRO A 337 16.63 -23.06 42.64
CA PRO A 337 16.27 -22.10 43.68
C PRO A 337 17.40 -21.85 44.69
N GLU A 338 18.12 -22.89 45.09
CA GLU A 338 19.22 -22.82 46.07
C GLU A 338 20.45 -22.07 45.53
N GLU A 339 20.62 -22.05 44.21
CA GLU A 339 21.76 -21.47 43.49
C GLU A 339 21.57 -19.96 43.19
N LEU A 340 20.41 -19.39 43.52
CA LEU A 340 20.18 -17.94 43.41
C LEU A 340 20.98 -17.17 44.47
N ALA A 341 21.89 -16.32 43.99
CA ALA A 341 22.79 -15.53 44.84
C ALA A 341 22.12 -14.26 45.38
N LEU A 342 21.33 -14.41 46.44
CA LEU A 342 20.51 -13.33 47.03
C LEU A 342 21.14 -12.69 48.28
N SER A 343 22.21 -13.28 48.81
CA SER A 343 22.92 -12.80 50.01
C SER A 343 24.13 -11.96 49.64
N GLY A 344 24.41 -10.89 50.38
CA GLY A 344 25.66 -10.14 50.27
C GLY A 344 26.84 -10.78 51.01
N VAL A 345 26.61 -11.80 51.85
CA VAL A 345 27.62 -12.47 52.68
C VAL A 345 27.51 -13.99 52.55
N ALA A 346 28.64 -14.66 52.29
CA ALA A 346 28.67 -16.11 52.15
C ALA A 346 28.17 -16.82 53.42
N GLY A 347 27.23 -17.76 53.24
CA GLY A 347 26.67 -18.58 54.33
C GLY A 347 25.55 -17.92 55.14
N GLU A 348 25.22 -16.65 54.90
CA GLU A 348 24.11 -15.97 55.57
C GLU A 348 22.80 -16.12 54.79
N SER A 349 22.09 -17.24 54.95
CA SER A 349 20.84 -17.52 54.21
C SER A 349 19.69 -16.55 54.51
N GLY A 350 19.77 -15.78 55.60
CA GLY A 350 18.81 -14.74 55.96
C GLY A 350 19.15 -13.34 55.44
N ASN A 351 20.32 -13.16 54.81
CA ASN A 351 20.76 -11.88 54.27
C ASN A 351 20.08 -11.63 52.90
N ASN A 352 19.51 -10.44 52.74
CA ASN A 352 18.71 -10.05 51.58
C ASN A 352 19.31 -8.88 50.80
N GLN A 353 20.57 -8.50 51.02
CA GLN A 353 21.17 -7.32 50.40
C GLN A 353 21.07 -7.34 48.87
N VAL A 354 21.52 -8.44 48.23
CA VAL A 354 21.51 -8.55 46.76
C VAL A 354 20.09 -8.66 46.21
N LEU A 355 19.16 -9.24 46.99
CA LEU A 355 17.74 -9.22 46.66
C LEU A 355 17.19 -7.79 46.65
N LEU A 356 17.53 -6.95 47.62
CA LEU A 356 17.11 -5.54 47.63
C LEU A 356 17.73 -4.78 46.46
N ASP A 357 18.98 -5.07 46.10
CA ASP A 357 19.65 -4.49 44.93
C ASP A 357 18.93 -4.88 43.62
N LEU A 358 18.47 -6.14 43.51
CA LEU A 358 17.63 -6.60 42.38
C LEU A 358 16.28 -5.87 42.32
N ILE A 359 15.68 -5.52 43.45
CA ILE A 359 14.43 -4.72 43.49
C ILE A 359 14.68 -3.30 43.02
N GLU A 360 15.83 -2.70 43.39
CA GLU A 360 16.21 -1.35 42.97
C GLU A 360 16.50 -1.24 41.46
N LEU A 361 16.71 -2.36 40.76
CA LEU A 361 16.81 -2.36 39.29
C LEU A 361 15.57 -1.74 38.61
N LYS A 362 14.40 -1.76 39.25
CA LYS A 362 13.20 -1.10 38.73
C LYS A 362 13.37 0.41 38.54
N ASN A 363 14.29 1.03 39.30
CA ASN A 363 14.62 2.46 39.27
C ASN A 363 15.89 2.74 38.46
N THR A 364 16.59 1.70 38.00
CA THR A 364 17.86 1.85 37.29
C THR A 364 17.60 2.28 35.84
N LYS A 365 18.28 3.35 35.43
CA LYS A 365 18.19 3.85 34.07
C LYS A 365 19.16 3.11 33.15
N VAL A 366 18.66 2.76 31.98
CA VAL A 366 19.39 2.12 30.89
C VAL A 366 19.27 2.99 29.65
N THR A 367 20.17 2.79 28.69
CA THR A 367 20.08 3.49 27.40
C THR A 367 19.26 2.62 26.45
N VAL A 368 18.11 3.11 26.01
CA VAL A 368 17.24 2.47 25.00
C VAL A 368 16.82 3.53 24.00
N GLY A 369 17.01 3.29 22.70
CA GLY A 369 16.71 4.22 21.63
C GLY A 369 17.43 5.57 21.78
N GLY A 370 18.61 5.58 22.41
CA GLY A 370 19.38 6.79 22.72
C GLY A 370 18.88 7.58 23.94
N ASN A 371 17.83 7.14 24.63
CA ASN A 371 17.28 7.80 25.81
C ASN A 371 17.67 7.07 27.11
N SER A 372 17.89 7.83 28.19
CA SER A 372 18.18 7.28 29.52
C SER A 372 16.89 7.15 30.34
N VAL A 373 16.36 5.93 30.40
CA VAL A 373 15.04 5.59 30.95
C VAL A 373 15.08 4.26 31.71
N THR A 374 14.13 4.01 32.59
CA THR A 374 13.94 2.66 33.17
C THR A 374 13.37 1.68 32.13
N LEU A 375 13.48 0.37 32.36
CA LEU A 375 12.92 -0.63 31.44
C LEU A 375 11.40 -0.48 31.25
N SER A 376 10.65 -0.15 32.31
CA SER A 376 9.21 0.08 32.24
C SER A 376 8.86 1.34 31.44
N GLU A 377 9.64 2.42 31.60
CA GLU A 377 9.49 3.65 30.81
C GLU A 377 9.85 3.42 29.35
N ALA A 378 10.93 2.67 29.07
CA ALA A 378 11.35 2.32 27.71
C ALA A 378 10.24 1.57 26.96
N TYR A 379 9.66 0.54 27.57
CA TYR A 379 8.55 -0.21 26.97
C TYR A 379 7.30 0.66 26.77
N SER A 380 6.96 1.47 27.77
CA SER A 380 5.78 2.35 27.70
C SER A 380 5.95 3.42 26.61
N GLY A 381 7.16 3.95 26.43
CA GLY A 381 7.53 4.84 25.34
C GLY A 381 7.39 4.17 23.97
N MET A 382 7.99 2.98 23.81
CA MET A 382 7.89 2.19 22.57
C MET A 382 6.43 1.87 22.20
N LEU A 383 5.60 1.46 23.17
CA LEU A 383 4.17 1.25 22.98
C LEU A 383 3.44 2.56 22.61
N GLY A 384 3.80 3.67 23.27
CA GLY A 384 3.27 4.99 22.98
C GLY A 384 3.55 5.43 21.55
N ASP A 385 4.77 5.22 21.06
CA ASP A 385 5.21 5.57 19.70
C ASP A 385 4.46 4.74 18.65
N VAL A 386 4.37 3.43 18.83
CA VAL A 386 3.61 2.54 17.94
C VAL A 386 2.13 2.92 17.90
N ALA A 387 1.51 3.14 19.06
CA ALA A 387 0.10 3.51 19.14
C ALA A 387 -0.16 4.91 18.56
N SER A 388 0.80 5.84 18.71
CA SER A 388 0.71 7.17 18.08
C SER A 388 0.82 7.08 16.56
N ALA A 389 1.78 6.32 16.04
CA ALA A 389 1.94 6.09 14.60
C ALA A 389 0.70 5.42 14.00
N SER A 390 0.16 4.39 14.67
CA SER A 390 -1.08 3.70 14.29
C SER A 390 -2.26 4.67 14.18
N ARG A 391 -2.51 5.48 15.22
CA ARG A 391 -3.62 6.45 15.21
C ARG A 391 -3.45 7.55 14.16
N GLN A 392 -2.23 8.05 13.97
CA GLN A 392 -1.94 9.07 12.96
C GLN A 392 -2.19 8.51 11.56
N ASN A 393 -1.63 7.34 11.25
CA ASN A 393 -1.80 6.67 9.96
C ASN A 393 -3.28 6.35 9.69
N GLN A 394 -4.05 5.95 10.71
CA GLN A 394 -5.50 5.70 10.57
C GLN A 394 -6.27 6.99 10.22
N ALA A 395 -5.92 8.12 10.84
CA ALA A 395 -6.54 9.41 10.53
C ALA A 395 -6.21 9.87 9.10
N ASP A 396 -4.96 9.66 8.67
CA ASP A 396 -4.51 9.99 7.32
C ASP A 396 -5.15 9.07 6.27
N LEU A 397 -5.25 7.77 6.55
CA LEU A 397 -5.98 6.81 5.71
C LEU A 397 -7.43 7.23 5.50
N LYS A 398 -8.15 7.59 6.57
CA LYS A 398 -9.53 8.06 6.48
C LYS A 398 -9.65 9.29 5.58
N SER A 399 -8.72 10.23 5.72
CA SER A 399 -8.68 11.43 4.88
C SER A 399 -8.38 11.08 3.41
N ALA A 400 -7.42 10.19 3.16
CA ALA A 400 -7.05 9.73 1.83
C ALA A 400 -8.18 8.98 1.12
N ILE A 401 -8.98 8.19 1.85
CA ILE A 401 -10.20 7.55 1.34
C ILE A 401 -11.17 8.62 0.83
N THR A 402 -11.48 9.63 1.66
CA THR A 402 -12.41 10.71 1.25
C THR A 402 -11.89 11.48 0.03
N VAL A 403 -10.58 11.77 -0.03
CA VAL A 403 -9.98 12.45 -1.20
C VAL A 403 -10.08 11.58 -2.45
N THR A 404 -9.88 10.27 -2.33
CA THR A 404 -10.01 9.30 -3.44
C THR A 404 -11.44 9.23 -3.95
N GLU A 405 -12.43 9.14 -3.05
CA GLU A 405 -13.86 9.15 -3.40
C GLU A 405 -14.28 10.46 -4.11
N GLN A 406 -13.75 11.60 -3.64
CA GLN A 406 -13.98 12.89 -4.28
C GLN A 406 -13.33 12.96 -5.67
N ALA A 407 -12.08 12.51 -5.82
CA ALA A 407 -11.39 12.48 -7.11
C ALA A 407 -12.11 11.56 -8.11
N GLN A 408 -12.59 10.41 -7.65
CA GLN A 408 -13.41 9.48 -8.44
C GLN A 408 -14.70 10.17 -8.91
N SER A 409 -15.44 10.79 -7.99
CA SER A 409 -16.68 11.52 -8.32
C SER A 409 -16.44 12.65 -9.32
N GLN A 410 -15.33 13.38 -9.18
CA GLN A 410 -14.96 14.46 -10.10
C GLN A 410 -14.58 13.95 -11.49
N ARG A 411 -13.94 12.78 -11.59
CA ARG A 411 -13.63 12.11 -12.86
C ARG A 411 -14.91 11.60 -13.52
N ASP A 412 -15.77 10.96 -12.74
CA ASP A 412 -17.02 10.37 -13.21
C ASP A 412 -18.03 11.43 -13.66
N SER A 413 -18.05 12.61 -13.04
CA SER A 413 -18.91 13.72 -13.50
C SER A 413 -18.62 14.19 -14.93
N VAL A 414 -17.47 13.80 -15.51
CA VAL A 414 -17.09 14.14 -16.89
C VAL A 414 -17.16 12.90 -17.78
N SER A 415 -16.64 11.77 -17.30
CA SER A 415 -16.37 10.60 -18.14
C SER A 415 -17.35 9.45 -17.96
N ALA A 416 -18.14 9.43 -16.89
CA ALA A 416 -19.06 8.33 -16.64
C ALA A 416 -20.29 8.39 -17.56
N VAL A 417 -20.88 7.22 -17.77
CA VAL A 417 -22.12 7.08 -18.53
C VAL A 417 -23.31 7.35 -17.60
N SER A 418 -24.28 8.14 -18.07
CA SER A 418 -25.53 8.40 -17.37
C SER A 418 -26.68 7.72 -18.10
N ASP A 419 -27.37 6.79 -17.43
CA ASP A 419 -28.52 6.06 -18.01
C ASP A 419 -29.59 7.01 -18.56
N THR A 420 -29.83 8.13 -17.88
CA THR A 420 -30.86 9.10 -18.28
C THR A 420 -30.41 9.89 -19.51
N GLU A 421 -29.15 10.31 -19.56
CA GLU A 421 -28.61 11.03 -20.72
C GLU A 421 -28.53 10.12 -21.94
N GLU A 422 -28.08 8.88 -21.79
CA GLU A 422 -28.00 7.94 -22.91
C GLU A 422 -29.39 7.52 -23.41
N ALA A 423 -30.35 7.31 -22.50
CA ALA A 423 -31.74 7.02 -22.90
C ALA A 423 -32.35 8.17 -23.71
N GLN A 424 -32.14 9.42 -23.27
CA GLN A 424 -32.59 10.60 -24.00
C GLN A 424 -31.88 10.71 -25.36
N ALA A 425 -30.55 10.50 -25.40
CA ALA A 425 -29.78 10.52 -26.63
C ALA A 425 -30.27 9.48 -27.65
N VAL A 426 -30.59 8.26 -27.21
CA VAL A 426 -31.18 7.21 -28.06
C VAL A 426 -32.51 7.67 -28.68
N MET A 427 -33.37 8.34 -27.90
CA MET A 427 -34.63 8.88 -28.44
C MET A 427 -34.38 9.97 -29.48
N ASP A 428 -33.44 10.86 -29.23
CA ASP A 428 -33.15 11.99 -30.12
C ASP A 428 -32.47 11.53 -31.42
N TYR A 429 -31.54 10.58 -31.36
CA TYR A 429 -30.95 10.00 -32.56
C TYR A 429 -31.95 9.18 -33.38
N ASN A 430 -32.89 8.48 -32.74
CA ASN A 430 -33.98 7.81 -33.46
C ASN A 430 -34.90 8.80 -34.20
N LYS A 431 -35.26 9.93 -33.56
CA LYS A 431 -36.02 11.01 -34.21
C LYS A 431 -35.24 11.60 -35.39
N ALA A 432 -33.95 11.85 -35.22
CA ALA A 432 -33.09 12.37 -36.29
C ALA A 432 -32.99 11.39 -37.47
N LEU A 433 -32.87 10.10 -37.20
CA LEU A 433 -32.85 9.05 -38.22
C LEU A 433 -34.18 9.01 -39.01
N GLN A 434 -35.33 9.05 -38.33
CA GLN A 434 -36.65 9.13 -38.97
C GLN A 434 -36.83 10.40 -39.82
N ALA A 435 -36.40 11.55 -39.31
CA ALA A 435 -36.48 12.81 -40.03
C ALA A 435 -35.65 12.77 -41.33
N ASN A 436 -34.41 12.25 -41.26
CA ASN A 436 -33.55 12.12 -42.44
C ASN A 436 -34.08 11.10 -43.46
N MET A 437 -34.69 9.98 -43.01
CA MET A 437 -35.37 9.05 -43.92
C MET A 437 -36.53 9.72 -44.66
N LYS A 438 -37.29 10.59 -43.98
CA LYS A 438 -38.37 11.36 -44.61
C LYS A 438 -37.83 12.33 -45.68
N VAL A 439 -36.70 12.98 -45.41
CA VAL A 439 -35.99 13.82 -46.41
C VAL A 439 -35.63 13.01 -47.65
N ILE A 440 -35.10 11.79 -47.49
CA ILE A 440 -34.77 10.89 -48.61
C ILE A 440 -36.03 10.52 -49.41
N GLN A 441 -37.12 10.16 -48.71
CA GLN A 441 -38.40 9.82 -49.35
C GLN A 441 -38.96 11.00 -50.18
N THR A 442 -38.94 12.21 -49.62
CA THR A 442 -39.38 13.42 -50.33
C THR A 442 -38.47 13.71 -51.53
N ALA A 443 -37.15 13.57 -51.38
CA ALA A 443 -36.20 13.77 -52.47
C ALA A 443 -36.45 12.80 -53.64
N ASN A 444 -36.74 11.53 -53.35
CA ASN A 444 -37.08 10.53 -54.36
C ASN A 444 -38.43 10.86 -55.04
N SER A 445 -39.45 11.23 -54.27
CA SER A 445 -40.76 11.61 -54.84
C SER A 445 -40.66 12.83 -55.77
N ILE A 446 -39.86 13.84 -55.41
CA ILE A 446 -39.60 15.00 -56.29
C ILE A 446 -38.88 14.55 -57.56
N PHE A 447 -37.87 13.69 -57.43
CA PHE A 447 -37.12 13.18 -58.58
C PHE A 447 -38.04 12.40 -59.54
N ASP A 448 -38.85 11.47 -59.04
CA ASP A 448 -39.78 10.67 -59.84
C ASP A 448 -40.85 11.55 -60.50
N THR A 449 -41.35 12.58 -59.80
CA THR A 449 -42.33 13.53 -60.35
C THR A 449 -41.74 14.34 -61.50
N ILE A 450 -40.49 14.80 -61.38
CA ILE A 450 -39.80 15.51 -62.47
C ILE A 450 -39.58 14.56 -63.65
N LEU A 451 -39.22 13.31 -63.39
CA LEU A 451 -38.96 12.32 -64.43
C LEU A 451 -40.23 11.90 -65.18
N ALA A 452 -41.39 11.94 -64.53
CA ALA A 452 -42.69 11.72 -65.15
C ALA A 452 -43.25 12.95 -65.88
N ALA A 453 -42.69 14.14 -65.64
CA ALA A 453 -43.10 15.41 -66.26
C ALA A 453 -42.30 15.77 -67.53
N VAL A 454 -41.27 14.98 -67.85
CA VAL A 454 -40.43 15.05 -69.05
C VAL A 454 -40.73 13.84 -69.92
#